data_AF-A0A497SL70-F1
#
_entry.id   AF-A0A497SL70-F1
#
_cell.length_a   1.000
_cell.length_b   1.000
_cell.length_c   1.000
_cell.angle_alpha   90.00
_cell.angle_beta   90.00
_cell.angle_gamma   90.00
#
_symmetry.space_group_name_H-M   'P 1'
#
loop_
_entity.id
_entity.type
_entity.pdbx_description
1 polymer ?
#
loop_
_entity_poly.entity_id
_entity_poly.type
_entity_poly.pdbx_seq_one_letter_code
_entity_poly.pdbx_strand_id
1 'polypeptide(L)'
;YFNAIRELAGARSLYRQDIPERLRIISEYSPRNLSEDNIIELSSRVESTRLPVLLERLEAPFSGNPEDQHAVDALFTTSMFGTGVDVSRLSLMVVHGQPKTTASYIQSTGRVGRSRAGLVVTFYRATRPRDMSHYEMFCGYHLNMERFVEAVTVAPYSPGTLERCTGPVAVAILRNMSRTTVEWHREDSAGKMAFHIHSEEVKNLPKIFGERSENQPPFRRPERSSVERLVNSELERWRNIAQQVSNRLKYAEYWAPRNPVVLGDPQHRHRGLPVVYENAPNSLRDIEETTGFDT
;
A
#
# COMPACT_ATOMS: atom_id res chain seq x y z
N TYR A 1 11.75 6.80 -14.60
CA TYR A 1 10.44 6.82 -13.91
C TYR A 1 9.42 7.46 -14.81
N PHE A 2 8.22 6.88 -14.89
CA PHE A 2 7.15 7.30 -15.80
C PHE A 2 5.82 7.40 -15.06
N ASN A 3 5.01 8.37 -15.44
CA ASN A 3 3.70 8.61 -14.83
C ASN A 3 2.61 7.67 -15.35
N ALA A 4 2.81 7.10 -16.55
CA ALA A 4 1.89 6.20 -17.18
C ALA A 4 2.61 5.02 -17.84
N ILE A 5 1.98 3.84 -17.80
CA ILE A 5 2.53 2.62 -18.40
C ILE A 5 2.72 2.77 -19.91
N ARG A 6 1.85 3.54 -20.58
CA ARG A 6 2.01 3.84 -22.01
C ARG A 6 3.31 4.60 -22.31
N GLU A 7 3.67 5.55 -21.45
CA GLU A 7 4.91 6.33 -21.61
C GLU A 7 6.14 5.46 -21.33
N LEU A 8 6.04 4.59 -20.32
CA LEU A 8 7.05 3.58 -20.03
C LEU A 8 7.29 2.67 -21.24
N ALA A 9 6.22 2.13 -21.83
CA ALA A 9 6.31 1.26 -22.99
C ALA A 9 6.96 1.96 -24.20
N GLY A 10 6.60 3.23 -24.45
CA GLY A 10 7.25 4.04 -25.48
C GLY A 10 8.75 4.21 -25.24
N ALA A 11 9.15 4.53 -24.00
CA ALA A 11 10.56 4.66 -23.65
C ALA A 11 11.34 3.34 -23.74
N ARG A 12 10.71 2.20 -23.44
CA ARG A 12 11.31 0.87 -23.66
C ARG A 12 11.56 0.62 -25.14
N SER A 13 10.65 1.05 -26.03
CA SER A 13 10.86 0.97 -27.48
C SER A 13 12.08 1.79 -27.93
N LEU A 14 12.20 3.03 -27.43
CA LEU A 14 13.36 3.89 -27.73
C LEU A 14 14.66 3.29 -27.20
N TYR A 15 14.64 2.68 -26.02
CA TYR A 15 15.81 2.02 -25.44
C TYR A 15 16.28 0.83 -26.26
N ARG A 16 15.34 0.11 -26.90
CA ARG A 16 15.64 -1.03 -27.76
C ARG A 16 16.24 -0.63 -29.11
N GLN A 17 15.79 0.48 -29.69
CA GLN A 17 16.07 0.83 -31.08
C GLN A 17 16.99 2.05 -31.20
N ASP A 18 16.50 3.21 -30.78
CA ASP A 18 17.14 4.50 -30.97
C ASP A 18 18.40 4.70 -30.12
N ILE A 19 18.38 4.24 -28.86
CA ILE A 19 19.52 4.43 -27.95
C ILE A 19 20.77 3.68 -28.44
N PRO A 20 20.72 2.38 -28.82
CA PRO A 20 21.86 1.68 -29.39
C PRO A 20 22.39 2.32 -30.69
N GLU A 21 21.51 2.85 -31.54
CA GLU A 21 21.92 3.60 -32.73
C GLU A 21 22.65 4.89 -32.37
N ARG A 22 22.11 5.67 -31.42
CA ARG A 22 22.74 6.90 -30.97
C ARG A 22 24.08 6.64 -30.28
N LEU A 23 24.19 5.57 -29.49
CA LEU A 23 25.45 5.17 -28.86
C LEU A 23 26.51 4.85 -29.91
N ARG A 24 26.18 4.12 -30.98
CA ARG A 24 27.11 3.84 -32.08
C ARG A 24 27.69 5.10 -32.72
N ILE A 25 26.88 6.15 -32.84
CA ILE A 25 27.32 7.45 -33.40
C ILE A 25 28.25 8.17 -32.44
N ILE A 26 27.93 8.21 -31.14
CA ILE A 26 28.70 8.98 -30.14
C ILE A 26 29.99 8.25 -29.75
N SER A 27 29.97 6.92 -29.69
CA SER A 27 31.08 6.12 -29.17
C SER A 27 32.19 5.88 -30.18
N GLU A 28 32.11 6.47 -31.38
CA GLU A 28 33.09 6.37 -32.47
C GLU A 28 33.83 5.02 -32.44
N TYR A 29 33.12 3.90 -32.66
CA TYR A 29 33.62 2.51 -32.77
C TYR A 29 33.62 1.57 -31.54
N SER A 30 33.29 2.01 -30.32
CA SER A 30 33.15 1.06 -29.17
C SER A 30 31.85 1.26 -28.37
N PRO A 31 30.68 0.95 -28.96
CA PRO A 31 29.41 1.08 -28.27
C PRO A 31 29.27 -0.02 -27.22
N ARG A 32 28.83 0.34 -26.01
CA ARG A 32 28.37 -0.65 -25.04
C ARG A 32 27.16 -1.40 -25.62
N ASN A 33 27.17 -2.72 -25.53
CA ASN A 33 26.02 -3.54 -25.89
C ASN A 33 24.93 -3.40 -24.81
N LEU A 34 23.71 -3.03 -25.21
CA LEU A 34 22.55 -2.91 -24.32
C LEU A 34 21.56 -4.02 -24.65
N SER A 35 21.61 -5.11 -23.90
CA SER A 35 20.70 -6.24 -24.09
C SER A 35 19.31 -5.95 -23.52
N GLU A 36 18.27 -6.43 -24.21
CA GLU A 36 16.91 -6.40 -23.67
C GLU A 36 16.73 -7.31 -22.44
N ASP A 37 17.59 -8.31 -22.28
CA ASP A 37 17.51 -9.22 -21.13
C ASP A 37 18.00 -8.56 -19.83
N ASN A 38 18.74 -7.44 -19.97
CA ASN A 38 19.35 -6.68 -18.88
C ASN A 38 18.53 -5.46 -18.45
N ILE A 39 17.29 -5.34 -18.94
CA ILE A 39 16.36 -4.33 -18.44
C ILE A 39 15.29 -4.96 -17.56
N ILE A 40 14.88 -4.20 -16.54
CA ILE A 40 13.78 -4.60 -15.66
C ILE A 40 12.66 -3.57 -15.76
N GLU A 41 11.43 -4.07 -15.78
CA GLU A 41 10.23 -3.25 -15.57
C GLU A 41 9.70 -3.47 -14.16
N LEU A 42 9.42 -2.38 -13.44
CA LEU A 42 8.64 -2.39 -12.20
C LEU A 42 7.39 -1.51 -12.41
N SER A 43 6.30 -2.16 -12.82
CA SER A 43 5.00 -1.50 -13.03
C SER A 43 3.87 -2.40 -12.56
N SER A 44 2.64 -1.89 -12.47
CA SER A 44 1.48 -2.68 -12.05
C SER A 44 1.16 -3.88 -12.96
N ARG A 45 1.85 -4.05 -14.09
CA ARG A 45 1.78 -5.26 -14.94
C ARG A 45 2.61 -6.43 -14.40
N VAL A 46 3.51 -6.18 -13.45
CA VAL A 46 4.40 -7.19 -12.89
C VAL A 46 3.70 -7.89 -11.73
N GLU A 47 3.59 -9.21 -11.81
CA GLU A 47 3.04 -10.02 -10.73
C GLU A 47 3.88 -9.92 -9.46
N SER A 48 3.21 -9.83 -8.30
CA SER A 48 3.87 -9.69 -7.00
C SER A 48 4.80 -10.86 -6.66
N THR A 49 4.48 -12.06 -7.14
CA THR A 49 5.28 -13.29 -6.99
C THR A 49 6.67 -13.17 -7.62
N ARG A 50 6.82 -12.33 -8.66
CA ARG A 50 8.08 -12.11 -9.36
C ARG A 50 8.93 -11.00 -8.76
N LEU A 51 8.37 -10.17 -7.87
CA LEU A 51 9.07 -9.01 -7.31
C LEU A 51 10.37 -9.39 -6.60
N PRO A 52 10.43 -10.40 -5.71
CA PRO A 52 11.68 -10.71 -4.99
C PRO A 52 12.85 -11.01 -5.94
N VAL A 53 12.58 -11.81 -6.99
CA VAL A 53 13.59 -12.17 -8.00
C VAL A 53 14.06 -10.96 -8.81
N LEU A 54 13.15 -10.05 -9.16
CA LEU A 54 13.51 -8.82 -9.88
C LEU A 54 14.32 -7.87 -9.01
N LEU A 55 14.02 -7.78 -7.71
CA LEU A 55 14.78 -6.97 -6.76
C LEU A 55 16.19 -7.52 -6.56
N GLU A 56 16.34 -8.83 -6.39
CA GLU A 56 17.65 -9.49 -6.30
C GLU A 56 18.50 -9.22 -7.54
N ARG A 57 17.92 -9.32 -8.75
CA ARG A 57 18.60 -8.95 -10.00
C ARG A 57 18.97 -7.46 -10.05
N LEU A 58 18.10 -6.57 -9.55
CA LEU A 58 18.38 -5.14 -9.53
C LEU A 58 19.54 -4.78 -8.59
N GLU A 59 19.75 -5.54 -7.52
CA GLU A 59 20.83 -5.32 -6.55
C GLU A 59 22.19 -5.86 -7.03
N ALA A 60 22.21 -6.77 -8.00
CA ALA A 60 23.44 -7.34 -8.55
C ALA A 60 24.46 -6.24 -8.92
N PRO A 61 25.67 -6.25 -8.32
CA PRO A 61 26.67 -5.21 -8.56
C PRO A 61 27.24 -5.31 -9.96
N PHE A 62 27.64 -4.17 -10.52
CA PHE A 62 28.42 -4.16 -11.74
C PHE A 62 29.82 -4.71 -11.45
N SER A 63 30.24 -5.75 -12.18
CA SER A 63 31.53 -6.43 -11.98
C SER A 63 32.74 -5.61 -12.44
N GLY A 64 32.53 -4.49 -13.11
CA GLY A 64 33.58 -3.68 -13.72
C GLY A 64 33.86 -4.06 -15.18
N ASN A 65 33.32 -5.18 -15.66
CA ASN A 65 33.40 -5.60 -17.06
C ASN A 65 32.09 -5.24 -17.81
N PRO A 66 32.12 -4.33 -18.80
CA PRO A 66 30.94 -3.99 -19.60
C PRO A 66 30.31 -5.15 -20.38
N GLU A 67 31.09 -6.21 -20.67
CA GLU A 67 30.60 -7.41 -21.35
C GLU A 67 29.86 -8.37 -20.41
N ASP A 68 29.97 -8.16 -19.09
CA ASP A 68 29.25 -8.96 -18.11
C ASP A 68 27.81 -8.46 -17.96
N GLN A 69 26.88 -9.29 -18.45
CA GLN A 69 25.45 -9.00 -18.48
C GLN A 69 24.73 -9.34 -17.16
N HIS A 70 25.44 -9.74 -16.10
CA HIS A 70 24.77 -10.04 -14.82
C HIS A 70 24.13 -8.81 -14.17
N ALA A 71 24.73 -7.63 -14.33
CA ALA A 71 24.22 -6.40 -13.74
C ALA A 71 23.15 -5.76 -14.63
N VAL A 72 22.00 -5.43 -14.04
CA VAL A 72 20.91 -4.75 -14.75
C VAL A 72 21.38 -3.38 -15.24
N ASP A 73 21.11 -3.10 -16.51
CA ASP A 73 21.51 -1.88 -17.23
C ASP A 73 20.54 -0.73 -16.97
N ALA A 74 19.24 -1.01 -16.99
CA ALA A 74 18.20 0.00 -16.81
C ALA A 74 16.96 -0.54 -16.10
N LEU A 75 16.37 0.32 -15.27
CA LEU A 75 15.08 0.09 -14.62
C LEU A 75 14.02 1.04 -15.20
N PHE A 76 12.98 0.47 -15.80
CA PHE A 76 11.79 1.18 -16.24
C PHE A 76 10.71 1.03 -15.18
N THR A 77 10.24 2.12 -14.60
CA THR A 77 9.32 2.04 -13.47
C THR A 77 8.26 3.12 -13.45
N THR A 78 7.12 2.81 -12.83
CA THR A 78 6.04 3.75 -12.48
C THR A 78 5.97 3.94 -10.95
N SER A 79 4.79 4.27 -10.41
CA SER A 79 4.52 4.49 -8.98
C SER A 79 4.90 3.32 -8.08
N MET A 80 5.04 2.10 -8.60
CA MET A 80 5.51 0.92 -7.83
C MET A 80 6.92 1.09 -7.25
N PHE A 81 7.72 2.04 -7.78
CA PHE A 81 9.03 2.35 -7.21
C PHE A 81 8.94 3.08 -5.86
N GLY A 82 7.93 3.93 -5.70
CA GLY A 82 7.73 4.72 -4.49
C GLY A 82 7.27 3.89 -3.29
N THR A 83 6.61 2.74 -3.55
CA THR A 83 5.87 1.91 -2.58
C THR A 83 6.74 0.95 -1.75
N GLY A 84 8.01 1.27 -1.51
CA GLY A 84 8.85 0.52 -0.56
C GLY A 84 9.87 -0.43 -1.17
N VAL A 85 10.08 -0.38 -2.49
CA VAL A 85 11.24 -1.04 -3.12
C VAL A 85 12.53 -0.36 -2.62
N ASP A 86 13.46 -1.15 -2.09
CA ASP A 86 14.79 -0.70 -1.70
C ASP A 86 15.82 -1.31 -2.64
N VAL A 87 16.52 -0.46 -3.39
CA VAL A 87 17.63 -0.88 -4.27
C VAL A 87 18.74 0.13 -4.09
N SER A 88 19.79 -0.26 -3.39
CA SER A 88 20.85 0.67 -2.97
C SER A 88 21.69 1.21 -4.13
N ARG A 89 21.82 0.45 -5.24
CA ARG A 89 22.77 0.74 -6.33
C ARG A 89 22.32 1.75 -7.38
N LEU A 90 21.12 2.31 -7.26
CA LEU A 90 20.60 3.26 -8.24
C LEU A 90 21.18 4.66 -7.97
N SER A 91 21.94 5.20 -8.93
CA SER A 91 22.59 6.51 -8.82
C SER A 91 22.19 7.50 -9.92
N LEU A 92 21.42 7.07 -10.92
CA LEU A 92 20.90 7.94 -11.98
C LEU A 92 19.42 7.67 -12.18
N MET A 93 18.62 8.73 -12.20
CA MET A 93 17.19 8.64 -12.47
C MET A 93 16.76 9.74 -13.42
N VAL A 94 16.04 9.32 -14.46
CA VAL A 94 15.28 10.25 -15.32
C VAL A 94 13.82 10.19 -14.90
N VAL A 95 13.27 11.34 -14.50
CA VAL A 95 11.84 11.50 -14.19
C VAL A 95 11.16 12.06 -15.43
N HIS A 96 10.35 11.25 -16.10
CA HIS A 96 9.67 11.64 -17.32
C HIS A 96 8.33 12.34 -17.01
N GLY A 97 8.37 13.66 -16.89
CA GLY A 97 7.23 14.53 -16.56
C GLY A 97 6.96 14.56 -15.05
N GLN A 98 6.28 15.61 -14.59
CA GLN A 98 6.01 15.78 -13.16
C GLN A 98 5.09 14.67 -12.64
N PRO A 99 5.44 13.94 -11.55
CA PRO A 99 4.54 13.03 -10.87
C PRO A 99 3.23 13.67 -10.44
N LYS A 100 2.17 12.87 -10.34
CA LYS A 100 0.82 13.39 -10.06
C LYS A 100 0.74 14.13 -8.72
N THR A 101 1.53 13.69 -7.73
CA THR A 101 1.58 14.30 -6.40
C THR A 101 3.02 14.61 -6.01
N THR A 102 3.20 15.63 -5.18
CA THR A 102 4.53 15.95 -4.64
C THR A 102 5.06 14.82 -3.76
N ALA A 103 4.19 14.17 -2.98
CA ALA A 103 4.57 12.99 -2.20
C ALA A 103 5.16 11.88 -3.09
N SER A 104 4.55 11.58 -4.24
CA SER A 104 5.06 10.57 -5.18
C SER A 104 6.40 10.98 -5.79
N TYR A 105 6.58 12.27 -6.10
CA TYR A 105 7.86 12.79 -6.57
C TYR A 105 8.97 12.57 -5.54
N ILE A 106 8.78 13.02 -4.30
CA ILE A 106 9.74 12.86 -3.20
C ILE A 106 10.08 11.39 -2.97
N GLN A 107 9.04 10.54 -2.84
CA GLN A 107 9.21 9.12 -2.56
C GLN A 107 9.94 8.38 -3.67
N SER A 108 9.78 8.80 -4.92
CA SER A 108 10.41 8.15 -6.06
C SER A 108 11.85 8.63 -6.25
N THR A 109 12.10 9.94 -6.15
CA THR A 109 13.45 10.51 -6.34
C THR A 109 14.37 10.23 -5.17
N GLY A 110 13.85 10.16 -3.94
CA GLY A 110 14.60 9.78 -2.74
C GLY A 110 15.08 8.31 -2.68
N ARG A 111 14.75 7.50 -3.70
CA ARG A 111 15.27 6.12 -3.85
C ARG A 111 16.63 6.07 -4.55
N VAL A 112 17.09 7.19 -5.11
CA VAL A 112 18.30 7.26 -5.93
C VAL A 112 19.38 7.97 -5.15
N GLY A 113 20.61 7.46 -5.22
CA GLY A 113 21.75 8.02 -4.53
C GLY A 113 21.86 7.60 -3.05
N ARG A 114 21.41 6.37 -2.71
CA ARG A 114 21.48 5.85 -1.33
C ARG A 114 22.88 5.41 -0.92
N SER A 115 23.60 4.70 -1.80
CA SER A 115 24.96 4.20 -1.52
C SER A 115 26.08 5.13 -2.00
N ARG A 116 25.81 5.92 -3.04
CA ARG A 116 26.74 6.83 -3.71
C ARG A 116 25.97 8.08 -4.15
N ALA A 117 26.66 9.12 -4.60
CA ALA A 117 26.01 10.31 -5.16
C ALA A 117 24.95 9.92 -6.21
N GLY A 118 23.78 10.56 -6.13
CA GLY A 118 22.67 10.35 -7.04
C GLY A 118 22.43 11.59 -7.90
N LEU A 119 22.19 11.38 -9.19
CA LEU A 119 21.71 12.41 -10.11
C LEU A 119 20.27 12.11 -10.51
N VAL A 120 19.38 13.05 -10.25
CA VAL A 120 18.00 13.02 -10.72
C VAL A 120 17.83 14.10 -11.78
N VAL A 121 17.41 13.69 -12.98
CA VAL A 121 17.14 14.60 -14.10
C VAL A 121 15.65 14.55 -14.41
N THR A 122 14.97 15.69 -14.28
CA THR A 122 13.53 15.79 -14.53
C THR A 122 13.27 16.35 -15.93
N PHE A 123 12.62 15.56 -16.77
CA PHE A 123 12.25 15.90 -18.15
C PHE A 123 10.81 16.36 -18.20
N TYR A 124 10.58 17.67 -18.26
CA TYR A 124 9.25 18.27 -18.39
C TYR A 124 8.84 18.41 -19.86
N ARG A 125 7.57 18.10 -20.17
CA ARG A 125 7.02 18.30 -21.51
C ARG A 125 6.42 19.70 -21.64
N ALA A 126 6.97 20.51 -22.54
CA ALA A 126 6.48 21.87 -22.80
C ALA A 126 4.99 21.93 -23.22
N THR A 127 4.47 20.88 -23.86
CA THR A 127 3.06 20.81 -24.27
C THR A 127 2.09 20.52 -23.12
N ARG A 128 2.59 20.21 -21.92
CA ARG A 128 1.78 19.95 -20.72
C ARG A 128 1.85 21.16 -19.79
N PRO A 129 0.74 21.91 -19.60
CA PRO A 129 0.74 23.10 -18.74
C PRO A 129 1.28 22.85 -17.31
N ARG A 130 0.97 21.68 -16.73
CA ARG A 130 1.50 21.28 -15.41
C ARG A 130 3.02 21.16 -15.42
N ASP A 131 3.58 20.45 -16.39
CA ASP A 131 5.02 20.26 -16.50
C ASP A 131 5.71 21.61 -16.77
N MET A 132 5.12 22.48 -17.59
CA MET A 132 5.64 23.84 -17.84
C MET A 132 5.68 24.67 -16.56
N SER A 133 4.59 24.69 -15.78
CA SER A 133 4.54 25.41 -14.51
C SER A 133 5.62 24.93 -13.52
N HIS A 134 5.86 23.61 -13.43
CA HIS A 134 6.94 23.05 -12.62
C HIS A 134 8.34 23.37 -13.15
N TYR A 135 8.50 23.51 -14.47
CA TYR A 135 9.75 23.94 -15.07
C TYR A 135 10.04 25.41 -14.73
N GLU A 136 9.07 26.30 -14.91
CA GLU A 136 9.21 27.74 -14.62
C GLU A 136 9.51 28.01 -13.15
N MET A 137 8.89 27.24 -12.25
CA MET A 137 9.05 27.39 -10.81
C MET A 137 10.03 26.38 -10.19
N PHE A 138 10.89 25.73 -10.98
CA PHE A 138 11.65 24.57 -10.57
C PHE A 138 12.41 24.76 -9.26
N CYS A 139 13.22 25.82 -9.15
CA CYS A 139 14.01 26.09 -7.95
C CYS A 139 13.12 26.39 -6.75
N GLY A 140 12.09 27.23 -6.92
CA GLY A 140 11.17 27.60 -5.84
C GLY A 140 10.39 26.40 -5.30
N TYR A 141 9.94 25.52 -6.20
CA TYR A 141 9.29 24.25 -5.87
C TYR A 141 10.22 23.33 -5.07
N HIS A 142 11.46 23.12 -5.51
CA HIS A 142 12.40 22.23 -4.81
C HIS A 142 12.88 22.78 -3.46
N LEU A 143 13.02 24.11 -3.33
CA LEU A 143 13.38 24.76 -2.06
C LEU A 143 12.25 24.70 -1.01
N ASN A 144 11.00 24.51 -1.44
CA ASN A 144 9.83 24.50 -0.56
C ASN A 144 8.96 23.25 -0.74
N MET A 145 9.58 22.14 -1.15
CA MET A 145 8.88 20.95 -1.64
C MET A 145 7.88 20.37 -0.64
N GLU A 146 8.20 20.42 0.66
CA GLU A 146 7.32 19.95 1.75
C GLU A 146 5.98 20.69 1.81
N ARG A 147 5.93 21.98 1.41
CA ARG A 147 4.69 22.78 1.42
C ARG A 147 3.67 22.30 0.40
N PHE A 148 4.12 21.62 -0.64
CA PHE A 148 3.28 21.12 -1.72
C PHE A 148 2.84 19.66 -1.50
N VAL A 149 3.33 19.02 -0.42
CA VAL A 149 2.88 17.67 -0.05
C VAL A 149 1.41 17.74 0.33
N GLU A 150 0.59 17.06 -0.47
CA GLU A 150 -0.85 17.04 -0.28
C GLU A 150 -1.20 16.28 1.00
N ALA A 151 -2.08 16.86 1.82
CA ALA A 151 -2.59 16.16 2.99
C ALA A 151 -3.36 14.91 2.55
N VAL A 152 -3.10 13.77 3.20
CA VAL A 152 -3.82 12.52 2.91
C VAL A 152 -5.32 12.76 3.17
N THR A 153 -6.14 12.64 2.13
CA THR A 153 -7.59 12.92 2.13
C THR A 153 -8.44 11.76 2.67
N VAL A 154 -7.86 10.90 3.52
CA VAL A 154 -8.64 9.81 4.14
C VAL A 154 -9.52 10.33 5.26
N ALA A 155 -10.74 9.79 5.35
CA ALA A 155 -11.69 10.01 6.44
C ALA A 155 -11.83 8.70 7.26
N PRO A 156 -10.99 8.49 8.29
CA PRO A 156 -10.93 7.21 9.01
C PRO A 156 -12.21 6.85 9.76
N TYR A 157 -13.03 7.86 10.08
CA TYR A 157 -14.29 7.72 10.81
C TYR A 157 -15.51 7.98 9.92
N SER A 158 -15.37 7.84 8.59
CA SER A 158 -16.54 7.85 7.71
C SER A 158 -17.47 6.67 8.07
N PRO A 159 -18.81 6.79 7.87
CA PRO A 159 -19.74 5.71 8.20
C PRO A 159 -19.36 4.36 7.57
N GLY A 160 -18.99 4.36 6.28
CA GLY A 160 -18.58 3.13 5.59
C GLY A 160 -17.26 2.53 6.12
N THR A 161 -16.31 3.37 6.54
CA THR A 161 -15.08 2.88 7.19
C THR A 161 -15.42 2.25 8.54
N LEU A 162 -16.28 2.89 9.33
CA LEU A 162 -16.64 2.41 10.65
C LEU A 162 -17.44 1.10 10.58
N GLU A 163 -18.39 1.00 9.67
CA GLU A 163 -19.17 -0.22 9.44
C GLU A 163 -18.26 -1.41 9.10
N ARG A 164 -17.29 -1.20 8.20
CA ARG A 164 -16.40 -2.28 7.73
C ARG A 164 -15.28 -2.63 8.71
N CYS A 165 -14.70 -1.64 9.39
CA CYS A 165 -13.44 -1.81 10.12
C CYS A 165 -13.61 -1.93 11.64
N THR A 166 -14.75 -1.49 12.22
CA THR A 166 -14.91 -1.50 13.69
C THR A 166 -14.76 -2.91 14.27
N GLY A 167 -15.46 -3.89 13.70
CA GLY A 167 -15.38 -5.30 14.12
C GLY A 167 -13.98 -5.89 14.00
N PRO A 168 -13.36 -5.92 12.81
CA PRO A 168 -12.00 -6.42 12.62
C PRO A 168 -10.95 -5.76 13.53
N VAL A 169 -11.02 -4.44 13.71
CA VAL A 169 -10.08 -3.71 14.59
C VAL A 169 -10.32 -4.07 16.06
N ALA A 170 -11.58 -4.19 16.49
CA ALA A 170 -11.91 -4.60 17.86
C ALA A 170 -11.37 -6.01 18.16
N VAL A 171 -11.54 -6.96 17.23
CA VAL A 171 -10.96 -8.31 17.31
C VAL A 171 -9.43 -8.23 17.40
N ALA A 172 -8.79 -7.47 16.50
CA ALA A 172 -7.34 -7.35 16.47
C ALA A 172 -6.77 -6.79 17.78
N ILE A 173 -7.38 -5.73 18.34
CA ILE A 173 -6.98 -5.16 19.63
C ILE A 173 -7.14 -6.20 20.73
N LEU A 174 -8.30 -6.85 20.84
CA LEU A 174 -8.60 -7.78 21.93
C LEU A 174 -7.70 -9.01 21.90
N ARG A 175 -7.42 -9.57 20.72
CA ARG A 175 -6.52 -10.72 20.54
C ARG A 175 -5.05 -10.42 20.87
N ASN A 176 -4.62 -9.17 20.70
CA ASN A 176 -3.24 -8.73 20.96
C ASN A 176 -3.09 -7.98 22.29
N MET A 177 -4.17 -7.83 23.06
CA MET A 177 -4.13 -7.15 24.35
C MET A 177 -3.37 -8.01 25.36
N SER A 178 -2.44 -7.38 26.09
CA SER A 178 -1.71 -8.07 27.16
C SER A 178 -2.49 -8.03 28.48
N ARG A 179 -2.24 -9.01 29.37
CA ARG A 179 -2.82 -9.09 30.72
C ARG A 179 -4.36 -9.11 30.74
N THR A 180 -4.96 -9.81 29.78
CA THR A 180 -6.40 -10.04 29.73
C THR A 180 -6.82 -11.15 30.72
N THR A 181 -8.06 -11.09 31.22
CA THR A 181 -8.62 -12.15 32.07
C THR A 181 -9.00 -13.38 31.25
N VAL A 182 -9.36 -13.15 29.99
CA VAL A 182 -9.65 -14.20 29.02
C VAL A 182 -8.50 -14.31 28.01
N GLU A 183 -8.14 -15.54 27.67
CA GLU A 183 -7.12 -15.84 26.64
C GLU A 183 -7.64 -15.57 25.21
N TRP A 184 -7.93 -14.32 24.86
CA TRP A 184 -8.50 -13.93 23.55
C TRP A 184 -7.60 -14.25 22.35
N HIS A 185 -6.30 -14.43 22.57
CA HIS A 185 -5.35 -14.80 21.52
C HIS A 185 -5.63 -16.18 20.90
N ARG A 186 -6.27 -17.10 21.64
CA ARG A 186 -6.52 -18.48 21.21
C ARG A 186 -7.65 -18.56 20.18
N GLU A 187 -7.52 -19.44 19.19
CA GLU A 187 -8.53 -19.57 18.12
C GLU A 187 -9.92 -20.03 18.62
N ASP A 188 -10.01 -20.61 19.82
CA ASP A 188 -11.25 -21.11 20.43
C ASP A 188 -11.89 -20.13 21.42
N SER A 189 -11.34 -18.92 21.61
CA SER A 189 -11.88 -17.95 22.58
C SER A 189 -12.99 -17.07 22.05
N ALA A 190 -13.28 -17.07 20.74
CA ALA A 190 -14.26 -16.16 20.14
C ALA A 190 -15.67 -16.29 20.77
N GLY A 191 -16.09 -17.50 21.13
CA GLY A 191 -17.36 -17.76 21.81
C GLY A 191 -17.43 -17.24 23.25
N LYS A 192 -16.29 -16.97 23.91
CA LYS A 192 -16.24 -16.49 25.30
C LYS A 192 -16.86 -15.09 25.44
N MET A 193 -17.02 -14.33 24.35
CA MET A 193 -17.72 -13.05 24.33
C MET A 193 -19.15 -13.15 24.92
N ALA A 194 -19.80 -14.31 24.78
CA ALA A 194 -21.13 -14.59 25.33
C ALA A 194 -21.25 -14.29 26.84
N PHE A 195 -20.17 -14.50 27.60
CA PHE A 195 -20.15 -14.39 29.07
C PHE A 195 -19.20 -13.30 29.57
N HIS A 196 -18.29 -12.82 28.73
CA HIS A 196 -17.22 -11.89 29.12
C HIS A 196 -17.37 -10.48 28.53
N ILE A 197 -18.55 -10.09 28.03
CA ILE A 197 -18.83 -8.73 27.53
C ILE A 197 -18.50 -7.62 28.56
N HIS A 198 -18.59 -7.93 29.85
CA HIS A 198 -18.36 -7.00 30.95
C HIS A 198 -16.95 -7.06 31.54
N SER A 199 -16.06 -7.86 30.97
CA SER A 199 -14.66 -7.89 31.39
C SER A 199 -13.98 -6.55 31.05
N GLU A 200 -12.96 -6.19 31.81
CA GLU A 200 -12.33 -4.87 31.68
C GLU A 200 -11.72 -4.67 30.28
N GLU A 201 -11.11 -5.72 29.72
CA GLU A 201 -10.53 -5.69 28.38
C GLU A 201 -11.57 -5.42 27.28
N VAL A 202 -12.80 -5.88 27.43
CA VAL A 202 -13.88 -5.63 26.46
C VAL A 202 -14.49 -4.25 26.67
N LYS A 203 -14.74 -3.86 27.93
CA LYS A 203 -15.24 -2.51 28.28
C LYS A 203 -14.29 -1.39 27.89
N ASN A 204 -13.00 -1.68 27.76
CA ASN A 204 -12.01 -0.70 27.34
C ASN A 204 -12.01 -0.43 25.82
N LEU A 205 -12.54 -1.34 25.00
CA LEU A 205 -12.54 -1.18 23.54
C LEU A 205 -13.27 0.09 23.08
N PRO A 206 -14.51 0.40 23.50
CA PRO A 206 -15.17 1.65 23.14
C PRO A 206 -14.33 2.89 23.48
N LYS A 207 -13.67 2.91 24.65
CA LYS A 207 -12.82 4.03 25.08
C LYS A 207 -11.62 4.22 24.16
N ILE A 208 -10.92 3.13 23.81
CA ILE A 208 -9.76 3.18 22.88
C ILE A 208 -10.17 3.79 21.53
N PHE A 209 -11.31 3.38 20.99
CA PHE A 209 -11.82 3.94 19.74
C PHE A 209 -12.27 5.40 19.90
N GLY A 210 -12.97 5.72 20.99
CA GLY A 210 -13.43 7.06 21.33
C GLY A 210 -12.28 8.07 21.41
N GLU A 211 -11.27 7.78 22.24
CA GLU A 211 -10.07 8.60 22.41
C GLU A 211 -9.36 8.88 21.08
N ARG A 212 -9.21 7.83 20.24
CA ARG A 212 -8.59 7.99 18.91
C ARG A 212 -9.43 8.82 17.96
N SER A 213 -10.75 8.79 18.10
CA SER A 213 -11.69 9.56 17.27
C SER A 213 -11.68 11.04 17.63
N GLU A 214 -11.56 11.37 18.92
CA GLU A 214 -11.49 12.74 19.43
C GLU A 214 -10.14 13.41 19.07
N ASN A 215 -9.07 12.62 18.94
CA ASN A 215 -7.75 13.08 18.50
C ASN A 215 -7.66 13.44 17.00
N GLN A 216 -8.75 13.35 16.24
CA GLN A 216 -8.77 13.81 14.85
C GLN A 216 -8.78 15.35 14.75
N PRO A 217 -8.24 15.92 13.65
CA PRO A 217 -8.41 17.34 13.33
C PRO A 217 -9.90 17.74 13.36
N PRO A 218 -10.24 18.98 13.76
CA PRO A 218 -11.63 19.40 13.96
C PRO A 218 -12.57 19.09 12.78
N PHE A 219 -12.11 19.25 11.55
CA PHE A 219 -12.89 19.00 10.33
C PHE A 219 -13.09 17.51 9.99
N ARG A 220 -12.41 16.59 10.69
CA ARG A 220 -12.54 15.12 10.52
C ARG A 220 -13.06 14.42 11.77
N ARG A 221 -13.25 15.16 12.86
CA ARG A 221 -13.69 14.60 14.13
C ARG A 221 -15.17 14.19 14.00
N PRO A 222 -15.52 12.93 14.28
CA PRO A 222 -16.92 12.51 14.27
C PRO A 222 -17.70 13.16 15.43
N GLU A 223 -19.02 13.02 15.43
CA GLU A 223 -19.86 13.46 16.55
C GLU A 223 -19.38 12.79 17.85
N ARG A 224 -19.35 13.57 18.95
CA ARG A 224 -18.89 13.10 20.26
C ARG A 224 -19.59 11.80 20.67
N SER A 225 -18.82 10.83 21.14
CA SER A 225 -19.30 9.51 21.58
C SER A 225 -20.09 8.70 20.53
N SER A 226 -20.16 9.13 19.25
CA SER A 226 -20.80 8.33 18.19
C SER A 226 -20.05 7.03 17.94
N VAL A 227 -18.71 7.10 17.92
CA VAL A 227 -17.82 5.94 17.73
C VAL A 227 -17.94 4.97 18.90
N GLU A 228 -17.94 5.48 20.14
CA GLU A 228 -18.13 4.66 21.35
C GLU A 228 -19.46 3.90 21.31
N ARG A 229 -20.55 4.58 20.94
CA ARG A 229 -21.88 3.96 20.79
C ARG A 229 -21.87 2.86 19.73
N LEU A 230 -21.24 3.12 18.58
CA LEU A 230 -21.13 2.13 17.50
C LEU A 230 -20.34 0.90 17.96
N VAL A 231 -19.18 1.09 18.58
CA VAL A 231 -18.35 -0.03 19.06
C VAL A 231 -19.11 -0.87 20.08
N ASN A 232 -19.85 -0.24 21.01
CA ASN A 232 -20.71 -0.97 21.94
C ASN A 232 -21.78 -1.79 21.22
N SER A 233 -22.44 -1.23 20.19
CA SER A 233 -23.42 -1.94 19.37
C SER A 233 -22.80 -3.16 18.67
N GLU A 234 -21.59 -3.01 18.11
CA GLU A 234 -20.87 -4.09 17.42
C GLU A 234 -20.40 -5.19 18.40
N LEU A 235 -20.01 -4.84 19.63
CA LEU A 235 -19.67 -5.83 20.67
C LEU A 235 -20.91 -6.58 21.16
N GLU A 236 -22.05 -5.90 21.27
CA GLU A 236 -23.33 -6.53 21.58
C GLU A 236 -23.78 -7.51 20.48
N ARG A 237 -23.58 -7.15 19.21
CA ARG A 237 -23.79 -8.07 18.07
C ARG A 237 -22.95 -9.34 18.22
N TRP A 238 -21.67 -9.20 18.57
CA TRP A 238 -20.79 -10.35 18.84
C TRP A 238 -21.31 -11.19 20.00
N ARG A 239 -21.67 -10.58 21.13
CA ARG A 239 -22.24 -11.30 22.27
C ARG A 239 -23.46 -12.14 21.88
N ASN A 240 -24.40 -11.56 21.13
CA ASN A 240 -25.64 -12.23 20.75
C ASN A 240 -25.38 -13.46 19.89
N ILE A 241 -24.52 -13.36 18.87
CA ILE A 241 -24.14 -14.51 18.04
C ILE A 241 -23.38 -15.54 18.87
N ALA A 242 -22.46 -15.10 19.74
CA ALA A 242 -21.71 -15.98 20.62
C ALA A 242 -22.63 -16.77 21.58
N GLN A 243 -23.72 -16.16 22.07
CA GLN A 243 -24.72 -16.86 22.87
C GLN A 243 -25.51 -17.91 22.07
N GLN A 244 -25.78 -17.63 20.79
CA GLN A 244 -26.50 -18.56 19.91
C GLN A 244 -25.68 -19.80 19.55
N VAL A 245 -24.39 -19.63 19.25
CA VAL A 245 -23.55 -20.73 18.72
C VAL A 245 -22.50 -21.25 19.71
N SER A 246 -22.32 -20.57 20.85
CA SER A 246 -21.43 -20.93 21.95
C SER A 246 -20.01 -21.27 21.45
N ASN A 247 -19.46 -22.42 21.84
CA ASN A 247 -18.10 -22.85 21.55
C ASN A 247 -17.82 -23.14 20.06
N ARG A 248 -18.83 -23.09 19.19
CA ARG A 248 -18.65 -23.26 17.73
C ARG A 248 -18.16 -21.98 17.05
N LEU A 249 -18.26 -20.82 17.71
CA LEU A 249 -17.81 -19.55 17.13
C LEU A 249 -16.29 -19.54 16.98
N LYS A 250 -15.80 -19.30 15.77
CA LYS A 250 -14.38 -19.08 15.44
C LYS A 250 -14.12 -17.62 15.09
N TYR A 251 -12.87 -17.17 15.12
CA TYR A 251 -12.56 -15.81 14.68
C TYR A 251 -12.71 -15.65 13.16
N ALA A 252 -12.13 -16.56 12.37
CA ALA A 252 -12.21 -16.57 10.91
C ALA A 252 -11.97 -17.98 10.36
N GLU A 253 -12.40 -18.26 9.13
CA GLU A 253 -12.02 -19.42 8.33
C GLU A 253 -11.65 -18.98 6.91
N TYR A 254 -10.49 -19.42 6.39
CA TYR A 254 -9.95 -18.91 5.12
C TYR A 254 -10.19 -19.83 3.92
N TRP A 255 -10.45 -21.12 4.14
CA TRP A 255 -10.46 -22.12 3.06
C TRP A 255 -11.84 -22.72 2.80
N ALA A 256 -12.55 -23.09 3.87
CA ALA A 256 -13.85 -23.73 3.77
C ALA A 256 -14.74 -23.27 4.92
N PRO A 257 -15.86 -22.57 4.64
CA PRO A 257 -16.78 -22.13 5.67
C PRO A 257 -17.52 -23.35 6.25
N ARG A 258 -17.18 -23.72 7.48
CA ARG A 258 -17.74 -24.87 8.22
C ARG A 258 -18.33 -24.45 9.57
N ASN A 259 -17.81 -23.37 10.15
CA ASN A 259 -18.17 -22.88 11.45
C ASN A 259 -18.76 -21.47 11.38
N PRO A 260 -19.62 -21.09 12.34
CA PRO A 260 -19.93 -19.69 12.58
C PRO A 260 -18.63 -18.90 12.86
N VAL A 261 -18.53 -17.68 12.32
CA VAL A 261 -17.32 -16.86 12.44
C VAL A 261 -17.59 -15.44 12.91
N VAL A 262 -16.61 -14.85 13.59
CA VAL A 262 -16.64 -13.42 13.95
C VAL A 262 -16.38 -12.56 12.72
N LEU A 263 -15.35 -12.90 11.94
CA LEU A 263 -14.95 -12.21 10.72
C LEU A 263 -15.33 -13.10 9.54
N GLY A 264 -16.46 -12.79 8.91
CA GLY A 264 -17.01 -13.61 7.83
C GLY A 264 -16.91 -12.97 6.46
N ASP A 265 -16.80 -13.83 5.47
CA ASP A 265 -16.84 -13.48 4.04
C ASP A 265 -18.21 -13.84 3.42
N PRO A 266 -18.47 -13.47 2.15
CA PRO A 266 -19.70 -13.84 1.46
C PRO A 266 -19.97 -15.35 1.37
N GLN A 267 -18.95 -16.20 1.43
CA GLN A 267 -19.12 -17.66 1.34
C GLN A 267 -19.78 -18.24 2.60
N HIS A 268 -19.47 -17.69 3.79
CA HIS A 268 -20.13 -18.06 5.03
C HIS A 268 -21.63 -17.77 4.98
N ARG A 269 -22.01 -16.61 4.41
CA ARG A 269 -23.41 -16.22 4.21
C ARG A 269 -24.13 -17.15 3.22
N HIS A 270 -23.48 -17.50 2.11
CA HIS A 270 -24.05 -18.43 1.13
C HIS A 270 -24.35 -19.81 1.74
N ARG A 271 -23.57 -20.24 2.73
CA ARG A 271 -23.81 -21.49 3.48
C ARG A 271 -24.79 -21.36 4.65
N GLY A 272 -25.35 -20.18 4.89
CA GLY A 272 -26.26 -19.93 6.01
C GLY A 272 -25.60 -20.04 7.39
N LEU A 273 -24.27 -19.88 7.46
CA LEU A 273 -23.55 -19.87 8.74
C LEU A 273 -23.69 -18.50 9.41
N PRO A 274 -23.93 -18.43 10.72
CA PRO A 274 -23.95 -17.16 11.45
C PRO A 274 -22.60 -16.43 11.35
N VAL A 275 -22.66 -15.13 11.06
CA VAL A 275 -21.50 -14.23 10.95
C VAL A 275 -21.72 -13.02 11.84
N VAL A 276 -20.72 -12.64 12.64
CA VAL A 276 -20.78 -11.42 13.47
C VAL A 276 -20.57 -10.18 12.62
N TYR A 277 -19.38 -10.02 12.04
CA TYR A 277 -19.01 -8.87 11.21
C TYR A 277 -18.90 -9.32 9.75
N GLU A 278 -19.78 -8.76 8.92
CA GLU A 278 -19.84 -9.08 7.50
C GLU A 278 -18.77 -8.31 6.71
N ASN A 279 -18.29 -8.92 5.62
CA ASN A 279 -17.34 -8.29 4.70
C ASN A 279 -16.05 -7.81 5.38
N ALA A 280 -15.60 -8.56 6.39
CA ALA A 280 -14.29 -8.32 6.98
C ALA A 280 -13.23 -8.54 5.87
N PRO A 281 -12.39 -7.54 5.56
CA PRO A 281 -11.39 -7.70 4.52
C PRO A 281 -10.38 -8.76 4.94
N ASN A 282 -10.20 -9.79 4.10
CA ASN A 282 -9.28 -10.90 4.36
C ASN A 282 -7.91 -10.65 3.73
N SER A 283 -7.82 -9.66 2.86
CA SER A 283 -6.59 -9.19 2.21
C SER A 283 -6.62 -7.66 2.04
N LEU A 284 -5.43 -7.05 2.02
CA LEU A 284 -5.29 -5.64 1.61
C LEU A 284 -5.82 -5.40 0.19
N ARG A 285 -5.82 -6.42 -0.68
CA ARG A 285 -6.38 -6.34 -2.03
C ARG A 285 -7.91 -6.21 -2.05
N ASP A 286 -8.62 -6.86 -1.14
CA ASP A 286 -10.09 -6.77 -1.05
C ASP A 286 -10.53 -5.34 -0.68
N ILE A 287 -9.68 -4.64 0.08
CA ILE A 287 -9.84 -3.23 0.40
C ILE A 287 -9.55 -2.37 -0.84
N GLU A 288 -8.48 -2.68 -1.59
CA GLU A 288 -8.12 -1.95 -2.82
C GLU A 288 -9.18 -2.06 -3.92
N GLU A 289 -9.74 -3.26 -4.15
CA GLU A 289 -10.80 -3.49 -5.15
C GLU A 289 -12.11 -2.75 -4.82
N THR A 290 -12.41 -2.55 -3.53
CA THR A 290 -13.61 -1.80 -3.11
C THR A 290 -13.38 -0.30 -3.00
N THR A 291 -12.13 0.16 -3.05
CA THR A 291 -11.76 1.57 -3.25
C THR A 291 -11.58 1.87 -4.73
N GLY A 292 -12.62 1.63 -5.53
CA GLY A 292 -12.69 2.17 -6.88
C GLY A 292 -12.72 3.70 -6.79
N PHE A 293 -11.60 4.37 -7.05
CA PHE A 293 -11.66 5.76 -7.43
C PHE A 293 -12.30 5.78 -8.82
N ASP A 294 -13.57 6.18 -8.90
CA ASP A 294 -14.17 6.57 -10.17
C ASP A 294 -13.29 7.68 -10.77
N THR A 295 -12.59 7.35 -11.85
CA THR A 295 -11.80 8.29 -12.65
C THR A 295 -12.66 9.06 -13.62
#